data_AF-A0A9P6FSS6-F1
#
_entry.id   AF-A0A9P6FSS6-F1
#
_cell.length_a   1.000
_cell.length_b   1.000
_cell.length_c   1.000
_cell.angle_alpha   90.00
_cell.angle_beta   90.00
_cell.angle_gamma   90.00
#
_symmetry.space_group_name_H-M   'P 1'
#
loop_
_entity.id
_entity.type
_entity.pdbx_description
1 polymer ?
#
loop_
_entity_poly.entity_id
_entity_poly.type
_entity_poly.pdbx_seq_one_letter_code
_entity_poly.pdbx_strand_id
1 'polypeptide(L)' 'MSIVTRPNRVPELQRLYQTNTHIPIYLKKGGDKFVVGAFITLTTIGLVGALYGSTKMARGVKK' A
#
# COMPACT_ATOMS: atom_id res chain seq x y z
N MET A 1 30.24 -4.78 16.62
CA MET A 1 29.19 -4.89 17.66
C MET A 1 27.92 -4.22 17.14
N SER A 2 26.86 -4.96 16.78
CA SER A 2 25.82 -4.40 15.88
C SER A 2 24.34 -4.75 16.20
N ILE A 3 24.04 -5.45 17.30
CA ILE A 3 22.64 -5.79 17.67
C ILE A 3 22.31 -5.41 19.12
N VAL A 4 23.30 -5.39 20.01
CA VAL A 4 23.10 -5.28 21.47
C VAL A 4 22.64 -3.89 21.92
N THR A 5 22.92 -2.81 21.18
CA THR A 5 22.62 -1.42 21.57
C THR A 5 21.39 -0.81 20.90
N ARG A 6 20.60 -1.57 20.12
CA ARG A 6 19.39 -1.03 19.48
C ARG A 6 18.21 -1.11 20.46
N PRO A 7 17.47 -0.01 20.70
CA PRO A 7 16.29 -0.04 21.55
C PRO A 7 15.23 -0.98 20.95
N ASN A 8 14.70 -1.89 21.77
CA ASN A 8 13.63 -2.80 21.37
C ASN A 8 12.30 -2.05 21.26
N ARG A 9 11.83 -1.84 20.02
CA ARG A 9 10.54 -1.18 19.73
C ARG A 9 9.35 -2.14 19.61
N VAL A 10 9.56 -3.44 19.82
CA VAL A 10 8.47 -4.44 19.69
C VAL A 10 7.29 -4.13 20.62
N PRO A 11 7.48 -3.79 21.91
CA PRO A 11 6.35 -3.47 22.79
C PRO A 11 5.57 -2.23 22.34
N GLU A 12 6.25 -1.22 21.78
CA GLU A 12 5.60 -0.01 21.24
C GLU A 12 4.74 -0.35 20.03
N LEU A 13 5.27 -1.16 19.12
CA LEU A 13 4.53 -1.62 17.94
C LEU A 13 3.35 -2.50 18.34
N GLN A 14 3.52 -3.42 19.30
CA GLN A 14 2.42 -4.24 19.82
C GLN A 14 1.28 -3.37 20.34
N ARG A 15 1.58 -2.35 21.16
CA ARG A 15 0.56 -1.39 21.61
C ARG A 15 -0.09 -0.67 20.44
N LEU A 16 0.68 -0.17 19.47
CA LEU A 16 0.13 0.52 18.29
C LEU A 16 -0.85 -0.38 17.51
N TYR A 17 -0.47 -1.63 17.23
CA TYR A 17 -1.28 -2.54 16.44
C TYR A 17 -2.44 -3.17 17.24
N GLN A 18 -2.37 -3.24 18.56
CA GLN A 18 -3.39 -3.86 19.40
C GLN A 18 -4.38 -2.85 20.02
N THR A 19 -4.02 -1.56 20.15
CA THR A 19 -4.87 -0.54 20.81
C THR A 19 -6.22 -0.32 20.12
N ASN A 20 -6.25 -0.27 18.79
CA ASN A 20 -7.48 -0.02 18.05
C ASN A 20 -7.80 -1.17 17.09
N THR A 21 -8.77 -2.00 17.45
CA THR A 21 -9.21 -3.16 16.67
C THR A 21 -10.11 -2.80 15.48
N HIS A 22 -10.66 -1.58 15.44
CA HIS A 22 -11.60 -1.15 14.41
C HIS A 22 -10.90 -0.58 13.16
N ILE A 23 -9.61 -0.23 13.29
CA ILE A 23 -8.80 0.21 12.16
C ILE A 23 -8.20 -1.01 11.46
N PRO A 24 -8.36 -1.14 10.13
CA PRO A 24 -7.72 -2.21 9.36
C PRO A 24 -6.20 -2.23 9.54
N ILE A 25 -5.60 -3.42 9.49
CA ILE A 25 -4.17 -3.61 9.78
C ILE A 25 -3.25 -2.75 8.88
N TYR A 26 -3.65 -2.55 7.63
CA TYR A 26 -2.92 -1.78 6.61
C TYR A 26 -3.12 -0.26 6.71
N LEU A 27 -3.82 0.24 7.74
CA LEU A 27 -4.04 1.66 8.00
C LEU A 27 -3.63 2.08 9.42
N LYS A 28 -2.96 1.21 10.19
CA LYS A 28 -2.74 1.44 11.63
C LYS A 28 -1.69 2.47 11.93
N LYS A 29 -0.66 2.61 11.10
CA LYS A 29 0.39 3.60 11.31
C LYS A 29 0.02 4.91 10.63
N GLY A 30 0.40 6.04 11.23
CA GLY A 30 0.05 7.39 10.74
C GLY A 30 0.47 7.70 9.29
N GLY A 31 1.43 6.97 8.73
CA GLY A 31 1.87 7.11 7.32
C GLY A 31 1.21 6.14 6.34
N ASP A 32 0.52 5.11 6.80
CA ASP A 32 0.04 4.03 5.93
C ASP A 32 -1.04 4.51 4.96
N LYS A 33 -1.83 5.54 5.35
CA LYS A 33 -2.83 6.16 4.49
C LYS A 33 -2.24 6.71 3.20
N PHE A 34 -1.04 7.30 3.26
CA PHE A 34 -0.35 7.83 2.07
C PHE A 34 0.14 6.70 1.18
N VAL A 35 0.69 5.64 1.78
CA VAL A 35 1.18 4.46 1.04
C VAL A 35 0.03 3.77 0.32
N VAL A 36 -1.07 3.52 1.02
CA VAL A 36 -2.27 2.88 0.46
C VAL A 36 -2.90 3.78 -0.62
N GLY A 37 -2.99 5.09 -0.38
CA GLY A 37 -3.48 6.05 -1.38
C GLY A 37 -2.65 6.05 -2.66
N ALA A 38 -1.32 6.07 -2.54
CA ALA A 38 -0.41 5.98 -3.68
C ALA A 38 -0.58 4.65 -4.44
N PHE A 39 -0.65 3.53 -3.71
CA PHE A 39 -0.87 2.20 -4.29
C PHE A 39 -2.18 2.14 -5.09
N ILE A 40 -3.29 2.61 -4.52
CA ILE A 40 -4.61 2.62 -5.18
C ILE A 40 -4.56 3.49 -6.44
N THR A 41 -3.92 4.66 -6.37
CA THR A 41 -3.82 5.58 -7.50
C THR A 41 -3.07 4.95 -8.67
N LEU A 42 -1.86 4.44 -8.42
CA LEU A 42 -1.03 3.80 -9.44
C LEU A 42 -1.71 2.57 -10.04
N THR A 43 -2.33 1.74 -9.19
CA THR A 43 -3.05 0.54 -9.63
C THR A 43 -4.24 0.89 -10.51
N THR A 44 -5.03 1.91 -10.13
CA THR A 44 -6.19 2.36 -10.90
C THR A 44 -5.77 2.91 -12.27
N ILE A 45 -4.74 3.75 -12.32
CA ILE A 45 -4.21 4.28 -13.58
C ILE A 45 -3.70 3.14 -14.47
N GLY A 46 -2.95 2.19 -13.90
CA GLY A 46 -2.45 1.02 -14.62
C GLY A 46 -3.58 0.15 -15.18
N LEU A 47 -4.61 -0.13 -14.38
CA LEU A 47 -5.78 -0.92 -14.81
C LEU A 47 -6.57 -0.22 -15.92
N VAL A 48 -6.84 1.07 -15.77
CA VAL A 48 -7.55 1.85 -16.80
C VAL A 48 -6.74 1.89 -18.10
N GLY A 49 -5.43 2.10 -18.01
CA GLY A 49 -4.52 2.06 -19.16
C GLY A 49 -4.48 0.69 -19.83
N ALA A 50 -4.43 -0.39 -19.04
CA ALA A 50 -4.43 -1.76 -19.55
C ALA A 50 -5.76 -2.12 -20.25
N LEU A 51 -6.90 -1.72 -19.67
CA LEU A 51 -8.21 -1.91 -20.28
C LEU A 51 -8.32 -1.11 -21.58
N TYR A 52 -7.89 0.16 -21.58
CA TYR A 52 -7.87 0.99 -22.78
C TYR A 52 -7.00 0.37 -23.88
N GLY A 53 -5.79 -0.07 -23.56
CA GLY A 53 -4.91 -0.78 -24.49
C GLY A 53 -5.56 -2.06 -25.03
N SER A 54 -6.20 -2.85 -24.16
CA SER A 54 -6.91 -4.06 -24.55
C SER A 54 -8.06 -3.79 -25.51
N THR A 55 -8.85 -2.73 -25.29
CA THR A 55 -9.93 -2.35 -26.22
C THR A 55 -9.39 -1.90 -27.58
N LYS A 56 -8.26 -1.20 -27.63
CA LYS A 56 -7.60 -0.84 -28.89
C LYS A 56 -7.09 -2.07 -29.64
N MET A 57 -6.48 -3.02 -28.93
CA MET A 57 -6.02 -4.28 -29.50
C MET A 57 -7.19 -5.08 -30.08
N ALA A 58 -8.29 -5.21 -29.34
CA ALA A 58 -9.51 -5.88 -29.81
C ALA A 58 -10.12 -5.23 -31.07
N ARG A 59 -10.01 -3.90 -31.19
CA ARG A 59 -10.49 -3.13 -32.36
C ARG A 59 -9.48 -3.08 -33.52
N GLY A 60 -8.29 -3.68 -33.37
CA GLY A 60 -7.24 -3.67 -34.38
C GLY A 60 -6.63 -2.28 -34.63
N VAL A 61 -6.85 -1.31 -33.73
CA VAL A 61 -6.34 0.06 -33.88
C VAL A 61 -4.87 0.07 -33.47
N LYS A 62 -3.97 0.22 -34.45
CA LYS A 62 -2.51 0.30 -34.24
C LYS A 62 -2.09 1.76 -34.09
N LYS A 63 -1.86 2.22 -32.86
CA LYS A 63 -1.19 3.48 -32.51
C LYS A 63 -0.87 3.54 -31.01
#